data_AF-A0A402D6H6-F1
#
_entry.id   AF-A0A402D6H6-F1
#
_cell.length_a   1.000
_cell.length_b   1.000
_cell.length_c   1.000
_cell.angle_alpha   90.00
_cell.angle_beta   90.00
_cell.angle_gamma   90.00
#
_symmetry.space_group_name_H-M   'P 1'
#
loop_
_entity.id
_entity.type
_entity.pdbx_description
1 polymer ?
#
loop_
_entity_poly.entity_id
_entity_poly.type
_entity_poly.pdbx_seq_one_letter_code
_entity_poly.pdbx_strand_id
1 'polypeptide(L)'
;MHGDVEPYELPETIDTLSRKDALGYVAFIDSIIDLTLDHLDLDADETGFSWYKGMSKLSHELMNLRHLQGHVGQLSELLLARGIDTHWISK
;
A
#
# COMPACT_ATOMS: atom_id res chain seq x y z
N MET A 1 2.24 -36.15 10.53
CA MET A 1 1.10 -35.41 9.97
C MET A 1 1.66 -34.08 9.50
N HIS A 2 2.00 -33.97 8.22
CA HIS A 2 2.33 -32.68 7.62
C HIS A 2 0.98 -31.99 7.38
N GLY A 3 0.69 -30.96 8.17
CA GLY A 3 -0.48 -30.12 7.95
C GLY A 3 -0.21 -29.22 6.75
N ASP A 4 -0.92 -29.47 5.66
CA ASP A 4 -1.07 -28.53 4.57
C ASP A 4 -1.72 -27.26 5.15
N VAL A 5 -0.93 -26.20 5.32
CA VAL A 5 -1.45 -24.88 5.68
C VAL A 5 -2.19 -24.37 4.46
N GLU A 6 -3.50 -24.10 4.57
CA GLU A 6 -4.24 -23.46 3.49
C GLU A 6 -3.57 -22.12 3.13
N PRO A 7 -3.52 -21.72 1.84
CA PRO A 7 -2.65 -20.64 1.34
C PRO A 7 -2.90 -19.24 1.93
N TYR A 8 -3.88 -19.09 2.82
CA TYR A 8 -4.26 -17.83 3.47
C TYR A 8 -4.35 -17.91 5.00
N GLU A 9 -3.97 -19.03 5.62
CA GLU A 9 -3.82 -19.06 7.07
C GLU A 9 -2.53 -18.32 7.45
N LEU A 10 -2.70 -17.16 8.09
CA LEU A 10 -1.59 -16.45 8.71
C LEU A 10 -0.94 -17.40 9.71
N PRO A 11 0.40 -17.56 9.69
CA PRO A 11 1.08 -18.36 10.70
C PRO A 11 0.65 -17.89 12.09
N GLU A 12 0.29 -18.83 12.97
CA GLU A 12 -0.17 -18.55 14.34
C GLU A 12 0.80 -17.66 15.15
N THR A 13 2.03 -17.52 14.68
CA THR A 13 3.14 -16.80 15.30
C THR A 13 3.32 -15.35 14.84
N ILE A 14 2.46 -14.83 13.96
CA ILE A 14 2.55 -13.42 13.53
C ILE A 14 1.52 -12.59 14.28
N ASP A 15 2.02 -11.71 15.16
CA ASP A 15 1.19 -10.69 15.78
C ASP A 15 0.53 -9.83 14.70
N THR A 16 -0.81 -9.76 14.74
CA THR A 16 -1.58 -8.86 13.88
C THR A 16 -1.15 -7.42 14.14
N LEU A 17 -0.96 -6.65 13.07
CA LEU A 17 -0.55 -5.25 13.15
C LEU A 17 -1.57 -4.44 13.98
N SER A 18 -1.15 -3.86 15.10
CA SER A 18 -2.05 -3.02 15.89
C SER A 18 -2.36 -1.72 15.13
N ARG A 19 -3.47 -1.05 15.48
CA ARG A 19 -3.79 0.27 14.91
C ARG A 19 -2.65 1.28 15.12
N LYS A 20 -1.98 1.23 16.28
CA LYS A 20 -0.85 2.11 16.59
C LYS A 20 0.32 1.86 15.65
N ASP A 21 0.64 0.59 15.42
CA ASP A 21 1.76 0.20 14.55
C ASP A 21 1.45 0.54 13.09
N ALA A 22 0.22 0.33 12.64
CA ALA A 22 -0.23 0.73 11.30
C ALA A 22 -0.08 2.24 11.06
N LEU A 23 -0.57 3.07 12.01
CA LEU A 23 -0.43 4.53 11.91
C LEU A 23 1.04 4.97 12.01
N GLY A 24 1.83 4.31 12.85
CA GLY A 24 3.27 4.56 12.95
C GLY A 24 4.00 4.25 11.65
N TYR A 25 3.64 3.17 10.98
CA TYR A 25 4.20 2.81 9.67
C TYR A 25 3.80 3.81 8.59
N VAL A 26 2.53 4.25 8.56
CA VAL A 26 2.09 5.30 7.62
C VAL A 26 2.89 6.59 7.82
N ALA A 27 3.10 7.01 9.07
CA ALA A 27 3.91 8.20 9.35
C ALA A 27 5.38 8.03 8.93
N PHE A 28 5.94 6.83 9.11
CA PHE A 28 7.28 6.54 8.61
C PHE A 28 7.36 6.63 7.08
N ILE A 29 6.42 6.01 6.36
CA ILE A 29 6.37 6.08 4.89
C ILE A 29 6.23 7.52 4.39
N ASP A 30 5.33 8.30 5.01
CA ASP A 30 5.15 9.72 4.70
C ASP A 30 6.46 10.51 4.91
N SER A 31 7.23 10.21 5.96
CA SER A 31 8.50 10.89 6.24
C SER A 31 9.63 10.65 5.23
N ILE A 32 9.52 9.59 4.42
CA ILE A 32 10.57 9.21 3.45
C ILE A 32 10.13 9.37 2.00
N ILE A 33 8.86 9.71 1.74
CA ILE A 33 8.29 9.65 0.38
C ILE A 33 8.98 10.64 -0.57
N ASP A 34 9.15 11.90 -0.15
CA ASP A 34 9.78 12.94 -0.98
C ASP A 34 11.21 12.56 -1.36
N LEU A 35 12.01 12.17 -0.35
CA LEU A 35 13.39 11.72 -0.56
C LEU A 35 13.46 10.51 -1.50
N THR A 36 12.52 9.56 -1.35
CA THR A 36 12.47 8.36 -2.17
C THR A 36 12.16 8.70 -3.62
N LEU A 37 11.14 9.54 -3.85
CA LEU A 37 10.73 9.98 -5.18
C LEU A 37 11.83 10.78 -5.88
N ASP A 38 12.51 11.68 -5.17
CA ASP A 38 13.60 12.50 -5.71
C ASP A 38 14.79 11.67 -6.23
N HIS A 39 14.96 10.45 -5.71
CA HIS A 39 16.05 9.54 -6.11
C HIS A 39 15.61 8.46 -7.10
N LEU A 40 14.32 8.41 -7.48
CA LEU A 40 13.84 7.45 -8.49
C LEU A 40 14.22 7.92 -9.90
N ASP A 41 14.81 7.02 -10.67
CA ASP A 41 14.92 7.18 -12.12
C ASP A 41 13.56 6.85 -12.77
N LEU A 42 12.72 7.86 -12.92
CA LEU A 42 11.38 7.71 -13.52
C LEU A 42 11.43 7.37 -15.01
N ASP A 43 12.54 7.67 -15.68
CA ASP A 43 12.74 7.40 -17.11
C ASP A 43 13.21 5.95 -17.38
N ALA A 44 13.45 5.16 -16.33
CA ALA A 44 13.82 3.76 -16.48
C ALA A 44 12.70 2.95 -17.16
N ASP A 45 13.09 2.17 -18.17
CA ASP A 45 12.20 1.28 -18.93
C ASP A 45 11.66 0.10 -18.10
N GLU A 46 12.26 -0.16 -16.93
CA GLU A 46 11.94 -1.30 -16.06
C GLU A 46 11.53 -0.85 -14.66
N THR A 47 10.63 -1.61 -14.03
CA THR A 47 10.15 -1.34 -12.67
C THR A 47 11.13 -1.76 -11.57
N GLY A 48 12.09 -2.64 -11.87
CA GLY A 48 12.92 -3.34 -10.88
C GLY A 48 12.26 -4.56 -10.23
N PHE A 49 10.98 -4.84 -10.55
CA PHE A 49 10.28 -6.05 -10.12
C PHE A 49 10.21 -7.07 -11.26
N SER A 50 10.72 -8.28 -11.01
CA SER A 50 10.85 -9.33 -12.03
C SER A 50 9.53 -9.83 -12.63
N TRP A 51 8.41 -9.57 -11.95
CA TRP A 51 7.08 -9.99 -12.39
C TRP A 51 6.35 -8.93 -13.25
N TYR A 52 6.79 -7.68 -13.25
CA TYR A 52 6.23 -6.64 -14.11
C TYR A 52 7.07 -6.50 -15.39
N LYS A 53 6.69 -7.25 -16.43
CA LYS A 53 7.39 -7.25 -17.71
C LYS A 53 6.86 -6.15 -18.63
N GLY A 54 7.76 -5.30 -19.14
CA GLY A 54 7.42 -4.26 -20.11
C GLY A 54 6.65 -3.07 -19.52
N MET A 55 6.82 -2.81 -18.23
CA MET A 55 6.27 -1.63 -17.56
C MET A 55 7.42 -0.72 -17.14
N SER A 56 7.38 0.55 -17.55
CA SER A 56 8.35 1.55 -17.13
C SER A 56 8.17 1.95 -15.66
N LYS A 57 9.23 2.50 -15.06
CA LYS A 57 9.18 2.98 -13.67
C LYS A 57 8.08 4.03 -13.47
N LEU A 58 7.96 5.03 -14.33
CA LEU A 58 6.88 6.01 -14.23
C LEU A 58 5.49 5.36 -14.28
N SER A 59 5.26 4.41 -15.20
CA SER A 59 3.98 3.72 -15.31
C SER A 59 3.64 2.93 -14.04
N HIS A 60 4.66 2.33 -13.42
CA HIS A 60 4.53 1.63 -12.15
C HIS A 60 4.14 2.56 -11.00
N GLU A 61 4.76 3.74 -10.89
CA GLU A 61 4.38 4.70 -9.84
C GLU A 61 2.95 5.26 -10.04
N LEU A 62 2.53 5.49 -11.28
CA LEU A 62 1.13 5.84 -11.58
C LEU A 62 0.16 4.71 -11.20
N MET A 63 0.55 3.45 -11.42
CA MET A 63 -0.23 2.30 -10.97
C MET A 63 -0.34 2.27 -9.44
N ASN A 64 0.74 2.56 -8.72
CA ASN A 64 0.74 2.62 -7.24
C ASN A 64 -0.22 3.69 -6.72
N LEU A 65 -0.23 4.88 -7.33
CA LEU A 65 -1.18 5.95 -6.98
C LEU A 65 -2.62 5.50 -7.18
N ARG A 66 -2.94 4.88 -8.33
CA ARG A 66 -4.28 4.34 -8.61
C ARG A 66 -4.68 3.26 -7.59
N HIS A 67 -3.74 2.38 -7.24
CA HIS A 67 -3.98 1.30 -6.30
C HIS A 67 -4.25 1.85 -4.89
N LEU A 68 -3.46 2.83 -4.44
CA LEU A 68 -3.66 3.52 -3.17
C LEU A 68 -5.03 4.20 -3.12
N GLN A 69 -5.41 4.92 -4.17
CA GLN A 69 -6.74 5.55 -4.28
C GLN A 69 -7.88 4.53 -4.15
N GLY A 70 -7.75 3.36 -4.80
CA GLY A 70 -8.73 2.28 -4.69
C GLY A 70 -8.92 1.80 -3.25
N HIS A 71 -7.82 1.55 -2.53
CA HIS A 71 -7.88 1.12 -1.12
C HIS A 71 -8.35 2.22 -0.17
N VAL A 72 -7.99 3.47 -0.42
CA VAL A 72 -8.51 4.63 0.35
C VAL A 72 -10.02 4.76 0.18
N GLY A 73 -10.55 4.55 -1.02
CA GLY A 73 -12.00 4.49 -1.28
C GLY A 73 -12.68 3.37 -0.49
N GLN A 74 -12.14 2.15 -0.56
CA GLN A 74 -12.66 1.00 0.21
C GLN A 74 -12.65 1.26 1.73
N LEU A 75 -11.57 1.87 2.25
CA LEU A 75 -11.50 2.24 3.66
C LEU A 75 -12.59 3.27 4.02
N SER A 76 -12.83 4.26 3.16
CA SER A 76 -13.90 5.23 3.35
C SER A 76 -15.28 4.57 3.42
N GLU A 77 -15.57 3.60 2.55
CA GLU A 77 -16.84 2.86 2.58
C GLU A 77 -17.01 2.10 3.91
N LEU A 78 -15.94 1.48 4.40
CA LEU A 78 -15.94 0.78 5.69
C LEU A 78 -16.12 1.71 6.90
N LEU A 79 -15.60 2.94 6.83
CA LEU A 79 -15.80 3.97 7.85
C LEU A 79 -17.23 4.50 7.82
N LEU A 80 -17.76 4.80 6.63
CA LEU A 80 -19.15 5.24 6.45
C LEU A 80 -20.14 4.20 6.98
N ALA A 81 -19.90 2.91 6.71
CA ALA A 81 -20.71 1.82 7.24
C ALA A 81 -20.72 1.74 8.79
N ARG A 82 -19.73 2.37 9.44
CA ARG A 82 -19.66 2.52 10.91
C ARG A 82 -20.16 3.88 11.41
N GLY A 83 -20.79 4.68 10.54
CA GLY A 83 -21.28 6.02 10.86
C GLY A 83 -20.18 7.07 10.99
N ILE A 84 -18.97 6.78 10.49
CA ILE A 84 -17.85 7.72 10.48
C ILE A 84 -17.76 8.34 9.09
N ASP A 85 -18.23 9.57 8.95
CA ASP A 85 -18.08 10.33 7.72
C ASP A 85 -16.70 11.01 7.68
N THR A 86 -15.98 10.83 6.59
CA THR A 86 -14.62 11.37 6.43
C THR A 86 -14.70 12.74 5.79
N HIS A 87 -14.20 13.77 6.49
CA HIS A 87 -14.10 15.10 5.92
C HIS A 87 -12.94 15.18 4.92
N TRP A 88 -13.25 14.92 3.65
CA TRP A 88 -12.28 15.04 2.56
C TRP A 88 -11.80 16.48 2.40
N ILE A 89 -10.49 16.65 2.21
CA ILE A 89 -9.88 17.93 1.90
C ILE A 89 -9.57 17.92 0.41
N SER A 90 -10.24 18.77 -0.38
CA SER A 90 -9.75 19.13 -1.72
C SER A 90 -8.92 20.40 -1.61
N LYS A 91 -7.73 20.43 -2.21
CA LYS A 91 -7.00 21.66 -2.47
C LYS A 91 -7.28 22.12 -3.90
#